data_AF-A0A349KVR7-F1
#
_entry.id   AF-A0A349KVR7-F1
#
_cell.length_a   1.000
_cell.length_b   1.000
_cell.length_c   1.000
_cell.angle_alpha   90.00
_cell.angle_beta   90.00
_cell.angle_gamma   90.00
#
_symmetry.space_group_name_H-M   'P 1'
#
loop_
_entity.id
_entity.type
_entity.pdbx_description
1 polymer ?
#
loop_
_entity_poly.entity_id
_entity_poly.type
_entity_poly.pdbx_seq_one_letter_code
_entity_poly.pdbx_strand_id
1 'polypeptide(L)'
;MKRTLLLAGACLLAHSMAFGAAPIPQQSGQAAGFYRARLGAFEVVALSDGTAARHIDAILSDPATTRSELRADHLAQPVSLSINAYLINTHAHLVASPHISFPGFGHVRKTGAGYAWLPLPYTDRVAEMDVKP
;
A
#
# COMPACT_ATOMS: atom_id res chain seq x y z
N MET A 1 -64.02 38.20 -21.09
CA MET A 1 -63.91 39.38 -20.19
C MET A 1 -63.95 38.90 -18.74
N LYS A 2 -63.24 39.62 -17.85
CA LYS A 2 -63.11 39.46 -16.38
C LYS A 2 -61.91 38.62 -15.91
N ARG A 3 -60.87 39.39 -15.56
CA ARG A 3 -59.63 39.04 -14.86
C ARG A 3 -59.92 38.93 -13.36
N THR A 4 -59.34 37.95 -12.68
CA THR A 4 -59.21 37.96 -11.22
C THR A 4 -57.82 37.46 -10.86
N LEU A 5 -56.92 38.40 -10.56
CA LEU A 5 -55.63 38.13 -9.91
C LEU A 5 -55.90 37.94 -8.41
N LEU A 6 -55.40 36.84 -7.84
CA LEU A 6 -55.20 36.69 -6.40
C LEU A 6 -53.70 36.62 -6.14
N LEU A 7 -53.21 37.64 -5.43
CA LEU A 7 -51.83 37.82 -5.02
C LEU A 7 -51.58 36.93 -3.79
N ALA A 8 -50.96 35.77 -3.96
CA ALA A 8 -50.52 34.93 -2.85
C ALA A 8 -49.14 35.42 -2.38
N GLY A 9 -49.11 36.00 -1.18
CA GLY A 9 -47.88 36.50 -0.55
C GLY A 9 -46.87 35.38 -0.30
N ALA A 10 -45.66 35.54 -0.85
CA ALA A 10 -44.54 34.68 -0.57
C ALA A 10 -43.97 34.99 0.83
N CYS A 11 -44.28 34.12 1.80
CA CYS A 11 -43.62 34.13 3.10
C CYS A 11 -42.24 33.47 2.94
N LEU A 12 -41.19 34.29 2.79
CA LEU A 12 -39.79 33.82 2.80
C LEU A 12 -39.41 33.47 4.25
N LEU A 13 -39.63 32.22 4.63
CA LEU A 13 -39.06 31.64 5.86
C LEU A 13 -37.56 31.41 5.64
N ALA A 14 -36.74 32.34 6.13
CA ALA A 14 -35.30 32.16 6.24
C ALA A 14 -35.01 30.99 7.21
N HIS A 15 -34.73 29.80 6.68
CA HIS A 15 -34.23 28.69 7.46
C HIS A 15 -32.75 28.95 7.77
N SER A 16 -32.46 29.35 9.01
CA SER A 16 -31.09 29.35 9.52
C SER A 16 -30.62 27.89 9.60
N MET A 17 -29.80 27.45 8.64
CA MET A 17 -29.07 26.20 8.79
C MET A 17 -28.01 26.40 9.89
N ALA A 18 -28.31 25.93 11.10
CA ALA A 18 -27.31 25.79 12.13
C ALA A 18 -26.38 24.64 11.73
N PHE A 19 -25.17 24.97 11.28
CA PHE A 19 -24.08 23.99 11.19
C PHE A 19 -23.60 23.68 12.62
N GLY A 20 -24.26 22.72 13.27
CA GLY A 20 -23.71 22.09 14.46
C GLY A 20 -22.51 21.23 14.04
N ALA A 21 -21.32 21.55 14.50
CA ALA A 21 -20.16 20.68 14.35
C ALA A 21 -20.41 19.40 15.17
N ALA A 22 -20.77 18.31 14.49
CA ALA A 22 -20.81 17.00 15.11
C ALA A 22 -19.36 16.62 15.52
N PRO A 23 -19.14 16.10 16.74
CA PRO A 23 -17.82 15.66 17.15
C PRO A 23 -17.31 14.58 16.19
N ILE A 24 -16.08 14.74 15.68
CA ILE A 24 -15.44 13.72 14.88
C ILE A 24 -15.10 12.56 15.82
N PRO A 25 -15.63 11.34 15.60
CA PRO A 25 -15.30 10.21 16.44
C PRO A 25 -13.81 9.90 16.31
N GLN A 26 -13.09 9.95 17.43
CA GLN A 26 -11.69 9.52 17.48
C GLN A 26 -11.65 8.00 17.28
N GLN A 27 -11.14 7.54 16.13
CA GLN A 27 -10.93 6.12 15.92
C GLN A 27 -9.82 5.63 16.85
N SER A 28 -10.16 4.78 17.81
CA SER A 28 -9.19 4.10 18.67
C SER A 28 -8.70 2.84 17.97
N GLY A 29 -7.47 2.85 17.46
CA GLY A 29 -6.83 1.68 16.84
C GLY A 29 -6.03 2.02 15.59
N GLN A 30 -5.22 1.07 15.15
CA GLN A 30 -4.51 1.18 13.88
C GLN A 30 -5.52 1.17 12.73
N ALA A 31 -5.30 2.02 11.71
CA ALA A 31 -6.09 1.98 10.49
C ALA A 31 -6.00 0.59 9.81
N ALA A 32 -6.94 0.29 8.92
CA ALA A 32 -6.88 -0.95 8.15
C ALA A 32 -5.53 -1.06 7.43
N GLY A 33 -4.88 -2.22 7.56
CA GLY A 33 -3.52 -2.46 7.07
C GLY A 33 -3.44 -2.63 5.56
N PHE A 34 -4.10 -1.80 4.77
CA PHE A 34 -3.93 -1.79 3.33
C PHE A 34 -3.90 -0.36 2.77
N TYR A 35 -3.18 -0.20 1.67
CA TYR A 35 -3.10 1.06 0.93
C TYR A 35 -3.25 0.78 -0.56
N ARG A 36 -4.13 1.54 -1.23
CA ARG A 36 -4.37 1.39 -2.67
C ARG A 36 -3.70 2.51 -3.44
N ALA A 37 -3.01 2.15 -4.50
CA ALA A 37 -2.40 3.07 -5.45
C ALA A 37 -2.68 2.63 -6.89
N ARG A 38 -2.66 3.59 -7.81
CA ARG A 38 -2.70 3.33 -9.25
C ARG A 38 -1.28 3.30 -9.80
N LEU A 39 -0.98 2.32 -10.64
CA LEU A 39 0.24 2.26 -11.45
C LEU A 39 -0.17 2.11 -12.91
N GLY A 40 -0.26 3.24 -13.62
CA GLY A 40 -0.87 3.28 -14.95
C GLY A 40 -2.31 2.76 -14.93
N ALA A 41 -2.58 1.72 -15.72
CA ALA A 41 -3.90 1.08 -15.76
C ALA A 41 -4.15 0.15 -14.56
N PHE A 42 -3.14 -0.25 -13.80
CA PHE A 42 -3.28 -1.26 -12.75
C PHE A 42 -3.67 -0.65 -11.41
N GLU A 43 -4.41 -1.40 -10.61
CA GLU A 43 -4.55 -1.14 -9.18
C GLU A 43 -3.55 -2.00 -8.41
N VAL A 44 -2.77 -1.36 -7.54
CA VAL A 44 -1.83 -2.01 -6.62
C VAL A 44 -2.33 -1.77 -5.21
N VAL A 45 -2.50 -2.85 -4.45
CA VAL A 45 -2.87 -2.81 -3.03
C VAL A 45 -1.69 -3.35 -2.23
N ALA A 46 -1.04 -2.47 -1.47
CA ALA A 46 -0.12 -2.87 -0.42
C ALA A 46 -0.95 -3.42 0.75
N LEU A 47 -0.61 -4.61 1.21
CA LEU A 47 -1.23 -5.27 2.36
C LEU A 47 -0.17 -5.42 3.44
N SER A 48 -0.39 -4.82 4.60
CA SER A 48 0.48 -4.98 5.76
C SER A 48 0.17 -6.30 6.46
N ASP A 49 1.21 -7.11 6.67
CA ASP A 49 1.23 -8.31 7.50
C ASP A 49 1.73 -7.97 8.93
N GLY A 50 1.71 -6.69 9.29
CA GLY A 50 2.19 -6.17 10.57
C GLY A 50 3.67 -5.79 10.57
N THR A 51 4.26 -5.82 11.76
CA THR A 51 5.63 -5.37 12.01
C THR A 51 6.41 -6.38 12.85
N ALA A 52 7.71 -6.44 12.66
CA ALA A 52 8.59 -7.29 13.43
C ALA A 52 9.84 -6.51 13.89
N ALA A 53 10.04 -6.46 15.21
CA ALA A 53 11.22 -5.83 15.80
C ALA A 53 12.48 -6.66 15.51
N ARG A 54 13.54 -6.03 14.99
CA ARG A 54 14.81 -6.70 14.66
C ARG A 54 16.01 -5.88 15.13
N HIS A 55 17.02 -6.59 15.62
CA HIS A 55 18.36 -6.03 15.77
C HIS A 55 19.08 -6.08 14.41
N ILE A 56 19.03 -4.99 13.66
CA ILE A 56 19.58 -4.87 12.30
C ILE A 56 21.09 -5.03 12.31
N ASP A 57 21.76 -4.55 13.36
CA ASP A 57 23.22 -4.70 13.51
C ASP A 57 23.67 -6.14 13.77
N ALA A 58 22.74 -7.06 14.10
CA ALA A 58 23.02 -8.49 14.16
C ALA A 58 22.70 -9.23 12.84
N ILE A 59 22.04 -8.55 11.89
CA ILE A 59 21.64 -9.11 10.59
C ILE A 59 22.60 -8.70 9.48
N LEU A 60 23.03 -7.43 9.48
CA LEU A 60 23.93 -6.89 8.46
C LEU A 60 25.40 -7.18 8.79
N SER A 61 26.22 -7.25 7.74
CA SER A 61 27.64 -7.66 7.84
C SER A 61 28.54 -6.66 8.56
N ASP A 62 28.14 -5.39 8.70
CA ASP A 62 28.89 -4.35 9.41
C ASP A 62 28.02 -3.70 10.52
N PRO A 63 28.11 -4.19 11.76
CA PRO A 63 27.33 -3.68 12.88
C PRO A 63 27.67 -2.22 13.25
N ALA A 64 28.92 -1.79 13.07
CA ALA A 64 29.35 -0.46 13.50
C ALA A 64 28.78 0.63 12.59
N THR A 65 28.90 0.42 11.27
CA THR A 65 28.28 1.30 10.27
C THR A 65 26.76 1.27 10.41
N THR A 66 26.15 0.09 10.57
CA THR A 66 24.69 -0.03 10.78
C THR A 66 24.20 0.82 11.95
N ARG A 67 24.86 0.76 13.11
CA ARG A 67 24.47 1.57 14.28
C ARG A 67 24.65 3.07 14.06
N SER A 68 25.66 3.48 13.28
CA SER A 68 25.88 4.88 12.94
C SER A 68 24.75 5.41 12.05
N GLU A 69 24.42 4.69 10.97
CA GLU A 69 23.36 5.07 10.03
C GLU A 69 21.98 5.08 10.70
N LEU A 70 21.65 4.06 11.49
CA LEU A 70 20.38 4.05 12.24
C LEU A 70 20.26 5.25 13.18
N ARG A 71 21.34 5.65 13.86
CA ARG A 71 21.33 6.86 14.70
C ARG A 71 21.15 8.13 13.90
N ALA A 72 21.80 8.23 12.72
CA ALA A 72 21.62 9.37 11.82
C ALA A 72 20.15 9.50 11.36
N ASP A 73 19.45 8.38 11.21
CA ASP A 73 18.03 8.31 10.86
C ASP A 73 17.08 8.37 12.08
N HIS A 74 17.60 8.61 13.28
CA HIS A 74 16.82 8.66 14.53
C HIS A 74 16.11 7.34 14.89
N LEU A 75 16.64 6.22 14.41
CA LEU A 75 16.13 4.88 14.68
C LEU A 75 16.91 4.23 15.84
N ALA A 76 16.19 3.93 16.91
CA ALA A 76 16.69 3.09 17.99
C ALA A 76 16.47 1.61 17.68
N GLN A 77 17.35 0.76 18.20
CA GLN A 77 17.21 -0.68 18.09
C GLN A 77 16.45 -1.28 19.28
N PRO A 78 15.67 -2.36 19.08
CA PRO A 78 15.40 -3.03 17.80
C PRO A 78 14.49 -2.17 16.90
N VAL A 79 14.78 -2.16 15.61
CA VAL A 79 13.98 -1.41 14.62
C VAL A 79 12.71 -2.20 14.30
N SER A 80 11.55 -1.53 14.32
CA SER A 80 10.28 -2.13 13.91
C SER A 80 10.21 -2.16 12.39
N LEU A 81 10.45 -3.33 11.79
CA LEU A 81 10.37 -3.51 10.34
C LEU A 81 8.94 -3.80 9.92
N SER A 82 8.47 -3.17 8.84
CA SER A 82 7.18 -3.48 8.23
C SER A 82 7.29 -4.72 7.34
N ILE A 83 6.31 -5.62 7.44
CA ILE A 83 6.16 -6.79 6.57
C ILE A 83 4.95 -6.53 5.68
N ASN A 84 5.14 -6.59 4.36
CA ASN A 84 4.09 -6.27 3.40
C ASN A 84 4.01 -7.32 2.29
N ALA A 85 2.79 -7.54 1.81
CA ALA A 85 2.49 -8.23 0.56
C ALA A 85 1.87 -7.24 -0.43
N TYR A 86 1.91 -7.57 -1.72
CA TYR A 86 1.28 -6.76 -2.77
C TYR A 86 0.25 -7.59 -3.54
N LEU A 87 -0.91 -6.98 -3.75
CA LEU A 87 -1.95 -7.47 -4.63
C LEU A 87 -2.05 -6.54 -5.85
N ILE A 88 -1.92 -7.08 -7.05
CA ILE A 88 -1.92 -6.32 -8.29
C ILE A 88 -3.10 -6.80 -9.14
N ASN A 89 -4.01 -5.87 -9.43
CA ASN A 89 -5.13 -6.08 -10.34
C ASN A 89 -4.80 -5.44 -11.69
N THR A 90 -4.63 -6.29 -12.71
CA THR A 90 -4.36 -5.88 -14.10
C THR A 90 -5.61 -5.81 -14.97
N HIS A 91 -6.80 -5.90 -14.37
CA HIS A 91 -8.10 -6.14 -15.00
C HIS A 91 -8.29 -7.52 -15.61
N ALA A 92 -7.24 -8.15 -16.13
CA ALA A 92 -7.27 -9.52 -16.66
C ALA A 92 -6.96 -10.57 -15.58
N HIS A 93 -6.08 -10.22 -14.65
CA HIS A 93 -5.59 -11.13 -13.61
C HIS A 93 -5.46 -10.41 -12.27
N LEU A 94 -5.60 -11.20 -11.20
CA LEU A 94 -5.26 -10.79 -9.86
C LEU A 94 -4.00 -11.55 -9.43
N VAL A 95 -2.92 -10.82 -9.15
CA VAL A 95 -1.63 -11.38 -8.76
C VAL A 95 -1.34 -11.00 -7.33
N ALA A 96 -1.21 -11.99 -6.44
CA ALA A 96 -0.78 -11.79 -5.06
C ALA A 96 0.68 -12.24 -4.91
N SER A 97 1.50 -11.42 -4.26
CA SER A 97 2.91 -11.73 -3.97
C SER A 97 3.18 -11.59 -2.46
N PRO A 98 2.79 -12.60 -1.65
CA PRO A 98 3.21 -12.67 -0.25
C PRO A 98 4.59 -13.33 -0.15
N HIS A 99 5.46 -12.81 0.72
CA HIS A 99 6.67 -13.50 1.22
C HIS A 99 7.52 -14.18 0.13
N ILE A 100 7.68 -13.54 -1.04
CA ILE A 100 8.58 -14.01 -2.08
C ILE A 100 9.99 -14.15 -1.51
N SER A 101 10.66 -15.28 -1.82
CA SER A 101 12.00 -15.56 -1.31
C SER A 101 12.91 -14.36 -1.55
N PHE A 102 13.53 -13.87 -0.48
CA PHE A 102 14.48 -12.78 -0.55
C PHE A 102 15.54 -13.08 -1.63
N PRO A 103 15.84 -12.14 -2.54
CA PRO A 103 15.53 -10.70 -2.48
C PRO A 103 14.23 -10.26 -3.17
N GLY A 104 13.34 -11.20 -3.52
CA GLY A 104 12.03 -10.88 -4.07
C GLY A 104 12.03 -10.39 -5.51
N PHE A 105 13.14 -10.52 -6.23
CA PHE A 105 13.18 -10.30 -7.68
C PHE A 105 12.97 -11.62 -8.42
N GLY A 106 12.29 -11.56 -9.57
CA GLY A 106 11.92 -12.74 -10.32
C GLY A 106 10.94 -12.44 -11.45
N HIS A 107 10.55 -13.49 -12.16
CA HIS A 107 9.55 -13.41 -13.22
C HIS A 107 8.43 -14.42 -12.99
N VAL A 108 7.23 -14.06 -13.45
CA VAL A 108 6.10 -14.98 -13.50
C VAL A 108 6.13 -15.73 -14.83
N ARG A 109 6.15 -17.06 -14.80
CA ARG A 109 6.09 -17.92 -16.00
C ARG A 109 4.82 -18.76 -16.00
N LYS A 110 4.10 -18.79 -17.12
CA LYS A 110 2.96 -19.72 -17.31
C LYS A 110 3.46 -21.17 -17.24
N THR A 111 2.84 -21.97 -16.40
CA THR A 111 3.19 -23.39 -16.19
C THR A 111 1.91 -24.21 -16.17
N GLY A 112 1.65 -24.95 -17.26
CA GLY A 112 0.39 -25.67 -17.45
C GLY A 112 -0.82 -24.73 -17.43
N ALA A 113 -1.77 -25.02 -16.54
CA ALA A 113 -2.96 -24.20 -16.31
C ALA A 113 -2.73 -23.01 -15.34
N GLY A 114 -1.53 -22.86 -14.77
CA GLY A 114 -1.22 -21.85 -13.76
C GLY A 114 0.04 -21.04 -14.06
N TYR A 115 0.59 -20.43 -13.02
CA TYR A 115 1.79 -19.62 -13.08
C TYR A 115 2.77 -20.02 -11.97
N ALA A 116 4.07 -19.92 -12.24
CA ALA A 116 5.14 -20.15 -11.28
C ALA A 116 6.01 -18.89 -11.15
N TRP A 117 6.46 -18.62 -9.93
CA TRP A 117 7.49 -17.60 -9.67
C TRP A 117 8.88 -18.20 -9.89
N LEU A 118 9.65 -17.58 -10.78
CA LEU A 118 11.06 -17.90 -10.99
C LEU A 118 11.90 -16.84 -10.27
N PRO A 119 12.48 -17.14 -9.10
CA PRO A 119 13.33 -16.18 -8.41
C PRO A 119 14.57 -15.88 -9.25
N LEU A 120 14.96 -14.61 -9.30
CA LEU A 120 16.28 -14.17 -9.76
C LEU A 120 17.18 -14.08 -8.52
N PRO A 121 18.01 -15.10 -8.24
CA PRO A 121 18.96 -15.01 -7.16
C PRO A 121 19.95 -13.87 -7.43
N TYR A 122 20.35 -13.13 -6.38
CA TYR A 122 21.56 -12.33 -6.47
C TYR A 122 22.73 -13.31 -6.61
N THR A 123 23.27 -13.37 -7.82
CA THR A 123 24.58 -13.95 -8.06
C THR A 123 25.51 -12.78 -8.36
N ASP A 124 26.68 -12.79 -7.72
CA ASP A 124 27.79 -11.87 -8.00
C ASP A 124 28.41 -12.10 -9.39
N ARG A 125 27.92 -13.11 -10.11
CA ARG A 125 28.29 -13.41 -11.49
C ARG A 125 27.14 -13.03 -12.41
N VAL A 126 27.44 -12.21 -13.41
CA VAL A 126 26.60 -12.05 -14.58
C VAL A 126 26.66 -13.38 -15.33
N ALA A 127 25.74 -14.29 -15.03
CA ALA A 127 25.49 -15.40 -15.94
C ALA A 127 24.77 -14.77 -17.13
N GLU A 128 25.48 -14.60 -18.23
CA GLU A 128 24.91 -14.30 -19.54
C GLU A 128 23.82 -15.34 -19.79
N MET A 129 22.57 -14.94 -19.59
CA MET A 129 21.42 -15.82 -19.81
C MET A 129 21.35 -16.03 -21.31
N ASP A 130 21.88 -17.16 -21.77
CA ASP A 130 21.70 -17.67 -23.13
C ASP A 130 20.21 -17.98 -23.33
N VAL A 131 19.44 -16.93 -23.61
CA VAL A 131 18.04 -17.03 -24.00
C VAL A 131 18.05 -17.38 -25.48
N LYS A 132 18.08 -18.67 -25.76
CA LYS A 132 17.80 -19.17 -27.11
C LYS A 132 16.34 -18.83 -27.47
N PRO A 133 16.07 -18.30 -28.68
CA PRO A 133 14.73 -17.89 -29.12
C PRO A 133 13.70 -19.03 -29.10
#